data_AF-A0A1Q3X2R5-F1
#
_entry.id   AF-A0A1Q3X2R5-F1
#
_cell.length_a   1.000
_cell.length_b   1.000
_cell.length_c   1.000
_cell.angle_alpha   90.00
_cell.angle_beta   90.00
_cell.angle_gamma   90.00
#
_symmetry.space_group_name_H-M   'P 1'
#
loop_
_entity.id
_entity.type
_entity.pdbx_description
1 polymer ?
#
loop_
_entity_poly.entity_id
_entity_poly.type
_entity_poly.pdbx_seq_one_letter_code
_entity_poly.pdbx_strand_id
1 'polypeptide(L)' 'MSINPQYTYDNLGNPIGVFIPIEEWNNLAEELHLDIPEWQKKLIDLRLEEYRIEDSLRKNVAE' A
#
# COMPACT_ATOMS: atom_id res chain seq x y z
N MET A 1 16.81 11.36 -8.04
CA MET A 1 17.54 10.15 -8.43
C MET A 1 17.39 9.94 -9.95
N SER A 2 18.34 9.30 -10.65
CA SER A 2 18.18 8.97 -12.08
C SER A 2 17.90 7.48 -12.22
N ILE A 3 16.65 7.12 -12.51
CA ILE A 3 16.24 5.73 -12.78
C ILE A 3 16.49 5.45 -14.26
N ASN A 4 17.07 4.30 -14.59
CA ASN A 4 17.30 3.91 -15.98
C ASN A 4 16.52 2.63 -16.33
N PRO A 5 15.21 2.73 -16.56
CA PRO A 5 14.36 1.58 -16.84
C PRO A 5 14.76 0.89 -18.15
N GLN A 6 14.81 -0.44 -18.15
CA GLN A 6 14.95 -1.24 -19.36
C GLN A 6 13.57 -1.64 -19.88
N TYR A 7 13.29 -1.36 -21.15
CA TYR A 7 12.00 -1.68 -21.76
C TYR A 7 12.03 -3.04 -22.43
N THR A 8 10.96 -3.81 -22.26
CA THR A 8 10.70 -5.04 -23.01
C THR A 8 9.63 -4.78 -24.06
N TYR A 9 9.74 -5.43 -25.20
CA TYR A 9 8.90 -5.18 -26.37
C TYR A 9 8.25 -6.48 -26.87
N ASP A 10 7.04 -6.38 -27.41
CA ASP A 10 6.40 -7.49 -28.12
C ASP A 10 7.02 -7.73 -29.51
N ASN A 11 6.47 -8.68 -30.27
CA ASN A 11 6.91 -9.01 -31.62
C ASN A 11 6.60 -7.93 -32.67
N LEU A 12 5.78 -6.93 -32.33
CA LEU A 12 5.47 -5.78 -33.16
C LEU A 12 6.32 -4.56 -32.78
N GLY A 13 7.18 -4.68 -31.76
CA GLY A 13 8.00 -3.58 -31.26
C GLY A 13 7.24 -2.63 -30.32
N ASN A 14 6.05 -3.01 -29.83
CA ASN A 14 5.35 -2.22 -28.82
C ASN A 14 5.93 -2.51 -27.43
N PRO A 15 6.17 -1.48 -26.60
CA PRO A 15 6.62 -1.69 -25.23
C PRO A 15 5.52 -2.40 -24.42
N ILE A 16 5.87 -3.52 -23.78
CA ILE A 16 4.94 -4.33 -22.98
C ILE A 16 5.31 -4.38 -21.50
N GLY A 17 6.50 -3.93 -21.15
CA GLY A 17 6.96 -3.97 -19.78
C GLY A 17 8.23 -3.17 -19.56
N VAL A 18 8.54 -3.01 -18.28
CA VAL A 18 9.74 -2.35 -17.81
C VAL A 18 10.41 -3.23 -16.76
N PHE A 19 11.72 -3.36 -16.86
CA PHE A 19 12.56 -3.96 -15.85
C PHE A 19 13.33 -2.84 -15.14
N ILE A 20 13.21 -2.82 -13.82
CA ILE A 20 13.92 -1.90 -12.92
C ILE A 20 14.65 -2.78 -11.90
N PRO A 21 15.96 -2.58 -11.66
CA PRO A 21 16.67 -3.27 -10.58
C PRO A 21 15.98 -3.06 -9.22
N ILE A 22 15.99 -4.07 -8.35
CA ILE A 22 15.25 -4.03 -7.08
C ILE A 22 15.66 -2.85 -6.19
N GLU A 23 16.93 -2.44 -6.22
CA GLU A 23 17.43 -1.28 -5.49
C GLU A 23 16.82 0.03 -6.01
N GLU A 24 16.79 0.22 -7.34
CA GLU A 24 16.14 1.38 -7.96
C GLU A 24 14.63 1.39 -7.69
N TRP A 25 13.98 0.23 -7.71
CA TRP A 25 12.57 0.10 -7.35
C TRP A 25 12.29 0.49 -5.91
N ASN A 26 13.10 0.02 -4.95
CA ASN A 26 12.90 0.34 -3.54
C ASN A 26 13.06 1.85 -3.28
N ASN A 27 14.08 2.47 -3.87
CA ASN A 27 14.26 3.92 -3.77
C ASN A 27 13.08 4.69 -4.39
N LEU A 28 12.58 4.24 -5.54
CA LEU A 28 11.38 4.82 -6.16
C LEU A 28 10.14 4.62 -5.28
N ALA A 29 9.95 3.44 -4.71
CA ALA A 29 8.80 3.12 -3.86
C ALA A 29 8.80 3.93 -2.55
N GLU A 30 9.98 4.19 -2.00
CA GLU A 30 10.17 5.09 -0.87
C GLU A 30 9.85 6.55 -1.25
N GLU A 31 10.38 7.06 -2.37
CA GLU A 31 10.07 8.42 -2.86
C GLU A 31 8.59 8.59 -3.22
N LEU A 32 7.99 7.58 -3.82
CA LEU A 32 6.58 7.58 -4.20
C LEU A 32 5.65 7.60 -3.00
N HIS A 33 6.17 7.39 -1.77
CA HIS A 33 5.44 7.32 -0.52
C HIS A 33 4.01 6.87 -0.82
N LEU A 34 3.85 5.58 -1.14
CA LEU A 34 2.53 4.96 -1.29
C LEU A 34 1.85 4.95 0.09
N ASP A 35 1.59 6.15 0.58
CA ASP A 35 0.88 6.43 1.79
C ASP A 35 -0.48 5.83 1.58
N ILE A 36 -0.86 4.98 2.52
CA ILE A 36 -2.20 4.45 2.62
C ILE A 36 -3.15 5.65 2.50
N PRO A 37 -4.02 5.69 1.48
CA PRO A 37 -4.95 6.79 1.30
C PRO A 37 -5.74 7.04 2.58
N GLU A 38 -6.01 8.30 2.89
CA GLU A 38 -6.62 8.70 4.16
C GLU A 38 -7.96 7.98 4.45
N TRP A 39 -8.70 7.64 3.39
CA TRP A 39 -9.94 6.87 3.53
C TRP A 39 -9.71 5.43 4.04
N GLN A 40 -8.60 4.80 3.67
CA GLN A 40 -8.24 3.46 4.16
C GLN A 40 -7.84 3.52 5.64
N LYS A 41 -7.08 4.55 6.05
CA LYS A 41 -6.76 4.78 7.48
C LYS A 41 -8.02 4.96 8.32
N LYS A 42 -8.95 5.81 7.87
CA LYS A 42 -10.24 6.03 8.53
C LYS A 42 -11.08 4.76 8.67
N LEU A 43 -11.08 3.89 7.67
CA LEU A 43 -11.81 2.62 7.74
C LEU A 43 -11.22 1.68 8.80
N ILE A 44 -9.89 1.64 8.91
CA ILE A 44 -9.21 0.88 9.96
C ILE A 44 -9.54 1.46 11.33
N ASP A 45 -9.48 2.78 11.51
CA ASP A 45 -9.80 3.44 12.77
C ASP A 45 -11.24 3.15 13.23
N LEU A 46 -12.21 3.21 12.30
CA LEU A 46 -13.61 2.84 12.57
C LEU A 46 -13.72 1.39 13.06
N ARG A 47 -13.03 0.46 12.39
CA ARG A 47 -13.07 -0.95 12.76
C ARG A 47 -12.48 -1.20 14.15
N LEU A 48 -11.35 -0.55 14.46
CA LEU A 48 -10.72 -0.65 15.77
C LEU A 48 -11.62 -0.07 16.88
N GLU A 49 -12.32 1.02 16.59
CA GLU A 49 -13.30 1.61 17.50
C GLU A 49 -14.45 0.64 17.80
N GLU A 50 -15.03 0.01 16.78
CA GLU A 50 -16.09 -0.99 16.93
C GLU A 50 -15.66 -2.17 17.80
N TYR A 51 -14.41 -2.64 17.67
CA TYR A 51 -13.88 -3.68 18.53
C TYR A 51 -13.73 -3.23 19.99
N ARG A 52 -13.30 -1.98 20.23
CA ARG A 52 -13.11 -1.42 21.58
C ARG A 52 -14.44 -1.22 22.31
N ILE A 53 -15.35 -0.51 21.66
CA ILE A 53 -16.74 -0.92 21.44
C ILE A 53 -17.25 -2.16 22.19
N GLU A 54 -17.26 -3.23 21.40
CA GLU A 54 -17.72 -4.57 21.74
C GLU A 54 -17.04 -5.14 22.99
N ASP A 55 -15.72 -4.97 23.13
CA ASP A 55 -14.97 -5.46 24.30
C ASP A 55 -15.43 -4.79 25.60
N SER A 56 -15.68 -3.48 25.56
CA SER A 56 -16.17 -2.72 26.71
C SER A 56 -17.59 -3.13 27.10
N LEU A 57 -18.45 -3.35 26.10
CA LEU A 57 -19.81 -3.84 26.33
C LEU A 57 -19.82 -5.24 26.95
N ARG A 58 -18.95 -6.15 26.49
CA ARG A 58 -18.82 -7.50 27.05
C ARG A 58 -18.39 -7.49 28.52
N LYS A 59 -17.49 -6.58 28.89
CA LYS A 59 -17.02 -6.42 30.28
C LYS A 59 -18.13 -5.92 31.21
N ASN A 60 -18.94 -4.97 30.76
CA ASN A 60 -20.04 -4.42 31.56
C ASN A 60 -21.23 -5.37 31.77
N VAL A 61 -21.39 -6.41 30.95
CA VAL A 61 -22.45 -7.42 31.09
C VAL A 61 -22.03 -8.59 31.99
N ALA A 62 -20.74 -8.71 32.29
CA ALA A 62 -20.19 -9.75 33.14
C ALA A 62 -20.13 -9.36 34.65
N GLU A 63 -20.48 -8.12 35.00
CA GLU A 63 -20.63 -7.59 36.36
C GLU A 63 -22.11 -7.51 36.77
#